data_AF-A0A0G0CD77-F1
#
_entry.id   AF-A0A0G0CD77-F1
#
_cell.length_a   1.000
_cell.length_b   1.000
_cell.length_c   1.000
_cell.angle_alpha   90.00
_cell.angle_beta   90.00
_cell.angle_gamma   90.00
#
_symmetry.space_group_name_H-M   'P 1'
#
loop_
_entity.id
_entity.type
_entity.pdbx_description
1 polymer ?
#
loop_
_entity_poly.entity_id
_entity_poly.type
_entity_poly.pdbx_seq_one_letter_code
_entity_poly.pdbx_strand_id
1 'polypeptide(L)'
;PHVYFDEETHFDQKVIVHRNGANRAFGASKMARHAVFSQTGEPVLIAPFVKEIAYIGVGTDQNEETFFSANHEIGKITGLENPKEYAEKIVQEMEENKIIKTVAKLETITFLTY
;
A
#
# COMPACT_ATOMS: atom_id res chain seq x y z
N PRO A 1 7.48 0.46 -3.74
CA PRO A 1 7.76 0.81 -2.32
C PRO A 1 6.61 1.68 -1.82
N HIS A 2 6.25 1.62 -0.54
CA HIS A 2 5.14 2.41 0.01
C HIS A 2 5.56 3.34 1.17
N VAL A 3 6.83 3.30 1.57
CA VAL A 3 7.46 4.27 2.48
C VAL A 3 8.79 4.70 1.86
N TYR A 4 8.87 5.91 1.32
CA TYR A 4 10.06 6.45 0.66
C TYR A 4 9.94 7.94 0.33
N PHE A 5 11.07 8.54 -0.02
CA PHE A 5 11.17 9.86 -0.65
C PHE A 5 11.73 9.69 -2.05
N ASP A 6 11.22 10.47 -3.02
CA ASP A 6 11.72 10.46 -4.40
C ASP A 6 11.77 11.89 -4.96
N GLU A 7 12.78 12.18 -5.79
CA GLU A 7 12.82 13.45 -6.53
C GLU A 7 12.01 13.28 -7.82
N GLU A 8 10.92 14.03 -7.92
CA GLU A 8 10.00 13.96 -9.06
C GLU A 8 9.80 15.33 -9.71
N THR A 9 9.42 15.33 -10.99
CA THR A 9 9.01 16.55 -11.69
C THR A 9 7.50 16.56 -11.85
N HIS A 10 6.86 17.51 -11.17
CA HIS A 10 5.41 17.74 -11.20
C HIS A 10 5.14 19.23 -11.31
N PHE A 11 4.13 19.61 -12.10
CA PHE A 11 3.72 21.01 -12.28
C PHE A 11 4.90 21.93 -12.68
N ASP A 12 5.76 21.43 -13.57
CA ASP A 12 6.98 22.09 -14.04
C ASP A 12 8.00 22.45 -12.94
N GLN A 13 7.93 21.76 -11.80
CA GLN A 13 8.84 21.93 -10.67
C GLN A 13 9.47 20.60 -10.24
N LYS A 14 10.71 20.68 -9.78
CA LYS A 14 11.37 19.59 -9.05
C LYS A 14 10.90 19.60 -7.60
N VAL A 15 10.35 18.49 -7.15
CA VAL A 15 9.84 18.33 -5.79
C VAL A 15 10.36 17.03 -5.20
N ILE A 16 10.47 16.99 -3.87
CA ILE A 16 10.70 15.74 -3.13
C ILE A 16 9.34 15.24 -2.66
N VAL A 17 8.88 14.12 -3.24
CA VAL A 17 7.61 13.52 -2.85
C VAL A 17 7.87 12.51 -1.74
N HIS A 18 7.29 12.76 -0.57
CA HIS A 18 7.28 11.80 0.53
C HIS A 18 6.02 10.94 0.44
N ARG A 19 6.18 9.62 0.37
CA ARG A 19 5.07 8.68 0.45
C ARG A 19 5.24 7.79 1.67
N ASN A 20 4.20 7.70 2.51
CA ASN A 20 4.11 6.78 3.63
C ASN A 20 2.71 6.13 3.63
N GLY A 21 2.64 4.83 3.37
CA GLY A 21 1.40 4.12 3.10
C GLY A 21 0.82 4.38 1.70
N ALA A 22 1.62 4.91 0.78
CA ALA A 22 1.20 5.24 -0.59
C ALA A 22 2.26 4.83 -1.62
N ASN A 23 1.80 4.43 -2.80
CA ASN A 23 2.62 4.11 -3.96
C ASN A 23 2.55 5.24 -4.98
N ARG A 24 3.56 5.36 -5.84
CA ARG A 24 3.43 6.11 -7.09
C ARG A 24 2.41 5.43 -8.02
N ALA A 25 1.67 6.25 -8.75
CA ALA A 25 0.56 5.87 -9.60
C ALA A 25 0.50 6.79 -10.83
N PHE A 26 1.56 6.78 -11.64
CA PHE A 26 1.63 7.57 -12.86
C PHE A 26 0.60 7.14 -13.90
N GLY A 27 -0.10 8.11 -14.49
CA GLY A 27 -0.96 7.87 -15.65
C GLY A 27 -0.20 7.61 -16.94
N ALA A 28 -0.94 7.30 -18.00
CA ALA A 28 -0.38 7.00 -19.32
C ALA A 28 0.50 8.14 -19.85
N SER A 29 0.15 9.41 -19.62
CA SER A 29 0.94 10.57 -20.05
C SER A 29 2.36 10.57 -19.46
N LYS A 30 2.49 10.32 -18.15
CA LYS A 30 3.79 10.23 -17.46
C LYS A 30 4.52 8.93 -17.77
N MET A 31 3.80 7.89 -18.17
CA MET A 31 4.36 6.60 -18.59
C MET A 31 4.61 6.51 -20.10
N ALA A 32 4.46 7.59 -20.88
CA ALA A 32 4.48 7.55 -22.35
C ALA A 32 5.73 6.91 -22.97
N ARG A 33 6.87 6.92 -22.27
CA ARG A 33 8.13 6.29 -22.71
C ARG A 33 8.36 4.88 -22.17
N HIS A 34 7.44 4.37 -21.36
CA HIS A 34 7.54 3.03 -20.79
C HIS A 34 7.16 1.97 -21.83
N ALA A 35 8.00 0.95 -22.00
CA ALA A 35 7.85 -0.05 -23.06
C ALA A 35 6.53 -0.85 -23.00
N VAL A 36 5.98 -1.04 -21.79
CA VAL A 36 4.81 -1.90 -21.57
C VAL A 36 3.56 -1.12 -21.15
N PHE A 37 3.74 0.05 -20.51
CA PHE A 37 2.67 0.71 -19.76
C PHE A 37 2.37 2.12 -20.28
N SER A 38 2.88 2.46 -21.46
CA SER A 38 2.68 3.76 -22.10
C SER A 38 1.22 4.06 -22.44
N GLN A 39 0.39 3.03 -22.62
CA GLN A 39 -1.04 3.19 -22.93
C GLN A 39 -1.94 3.03 -21.71
N THR A 40 -1.47 2.35 -20.67
CA THR A 40 -2.31 2.00 -19.50
C THR A 40 -2.05 2.89 -18.30
N GLY A 41 -0.80 3.35 -18.11
CA GLY A 41 -0.33 3.89 -16.84
C GLY A 41 0.35 2.84 -15.97
N GLU A 42 0.95 3.29 -14.88
CA GLU A 42 1.76 2.49 -13.96
C GLU A 42 0.89 1.54 -13.14
N PRO A 43 1.17 0.22 -13.13
CA PRO A 43 0.46 -0.71 -12.27
C PRO A 43 0.63 -0.38 -10.80
N VAL A 44 -0.47 -0.40 -10.05
CA VAL A 44 -0.49 -0.15 -8.61
C VAL A 44 -0.94 -1.42 -7.90
N LEU A 45 -0.11 -1.92 -6.98
CA LEU A 45 -0.46 -3.03 -6.10
C LEU A 45 -1.11 -2.48 -4.83
N ILE A 46 -2.37 -2.86 -4.61
CA ILE A 46 -3.13 -2.52 -3.42
C ILE A 46 -3.27 -3.80 -2.60
N ALA A 47 -2.49 -3.87 -1.52
CA ALA A 47 -2.46 -5.00 -0.62
C ALA A 47 -3.81 -5.13 0.13
N PRO A 48 -4.28 -6.37 0.37
CA PRO A 48 -5.37 -6.58 1.29
C PRO A 48 -4.91 -6.24 2.71
N PHE A 49 -5.79 -5.63 3.49
CA PHE A 49 -5.58 -5.51 4.93
C PHE A 49 -5.75 -6.88 5.61
N VAL A 50 -6.70 -7.69 5.12
CA VAL A 50 -7.00 -9.05 5.58
C VAL A 50 -7.59 -9.88 4.43
N LYS A 51 -7.44 -11.22 4.51
CA LYS A 51 -8.04 -12.42 3.83
C LYS A 51 -8.93 -12.31 2.57
N GLU A 52 -9.21 -11.15 2.02
CA GLU A 52 -10.41 -10.96 1.21
C GLU A 52 -10.12 -10.80 -0.28
N ILE A 53 -9.21 -9.93 -0.74
CA ILE A 53 -8.73 -9.84 -2.15
C ILE A 53 -7.62 -8.77 -2.24
N ALA A 54 -6.58 -9.02 -3.04
CA ALA A 54 -5.63 -7.98 -3.44
C ALA A 54 -6.12 -7.32 -4.74
N TYR A 55 -6.02 -5.99 -4.86
CA TYR A 55 -6.35 -5.30 -6.10
C TYR A 55 -5.08 -4.94 -6.87
N ILE A 56 -5.16 -5.06 -8.19
CA ILE A 56 -4.23 -4.41 -9.10
C ILE A 56 -4.99 -3.27 -9.75
N GLY A 57 -4.56 -2.06 -9.44
CA GLY A 57 -5.02 -0.84 -10.09
C GLY A 57 -4.03 -0.36 -11.14
N VAL A 58 -4.37 0.76 -11.77
CA VAL A 58 -3.47 1.47 -12.66
C VAL A 58 -3.52 2.96 -12.34
N GLY A 59 -2.35 3.60 -12.34
CA GLY A 59 -2.26 5.05 -12.24
C GLY A 59 -2.96 5.72 -13.41
N THR A 60 -3.56 6.87 -13.16
CA THR A 60 -4.27 7.63 -14.18
C THR A 60 -3.76 9.07 -14.25
N ASP A 61 -4.03 9.73 -15.38
CA ASP A 61 -3.63 11.13 -15.57
C ASP A 61 -4.44 12.07 -14.66
N GLN A 62 -5.55 11.60 -14.07
CA GLN A 62 -6.35 12.35 -13.10
C GLN A 62 -5.76 12.34 -11.67
N ASN A 63 -4.69 11.57 -11.40
CA ASN A 63 -4.07 11.51 -10.08
C ASN A 63 -3.21 12.75 -9.75
N GLU A 64 -3.32 13.85 -10.48
CA GLU A 64 -2.49 15.04 -10.28
C GLU A 64 -2.64 15.63 -8.86
N GLU A 65 -3.86 15.64 -8.32
CA GLU A 65 -4.17 16.16 -6.98
C GLU A 65 -3.41 15.44 -5.85
N THR A 66 -2.94 14.22 -6.10
CA THR A 66 -2.22 13.39 -5.12
C THR A 66 -0.72 13.26 -5.41
N PHE A 67 -0.17 14.14 -6.26
CA PHE A 67 1.19 13.97 -6.80
C PHE A 67 1.36 12.59 -7.43
N PHE A 68 0.34 12.15 -8.17
CA PHE A 68 0.27 10.86 -8.85
C PHE A 68 0.53 9.70 -7.89
N SER A 69 -0.25 9.65 -6.81
CA SER A 69 -0.13 8.62 -5.77
C SER A 69 -1.41 7.82 -5.61
N ALA A 70 -1.28 6.58 -5.16
CA ALA A 70 -2.38 5.70 -4.79
C ALA A 70 -2.10 4.99 -3.46
N ASN A 71 -3.15 4.53 -2.78
CA ASN A 71 -3.02 3.82 -1.52
C ASN A 71 -2.22 2.51 -1.67
N HIS A 72 -1.46 2.16 -0.63
CA HIS A 72 -0.76 0.87 -0.58
C HIS A 72 -1.68 -0.29 -0.20
N GLU A 73 -2.69 -0.03 0.62
CA GLU A 73 -3.51 -1.03 1.28
C GLU A 73 -4.98 -0.60 1.27
N ILE A 74 -5.92 -1.55 1.32
CA ILE A 74 -7.39 -1.31 1.34
C ILE A 74 -7.84 -0.47 2.56
N GLY A 75 -6.95 -0.23 3.52
CA GLY A 75 -7.19 0.59 4.70
C GLY A 75 -7.57 -0.26 5.91
N LYS A 76 -7.45 0.33 7.09
CA LYS A 76 -7.75 -0.35 8.37
C LYS A 76 -9.25 -0.33 8.64
N ILE A 77 -9.77 -1.43 9.16
CA ILE A 77 -11.13 -1.46 9.71
C ILE A 77 -11.17 -0.57 10.96
N THR A 78 -12.07 0.40 10.98
CA THR A 78 -12.32 1.28 12.13
C THR A 78 -13.55 0.81 12.90
N GLY A 79 -13.64 1.13 14.19
CA GLY A 79 -14.81 0.80 15.02
C GLY A 79 -14.87 -0.65 15.54
N LEU A 80 -13.76 -1.39 15.50
CA LEU A 80 -13.66 -2.69 16.16
C LEU A 80 -13.70 -2.53 17.68
N GLU A 81 -14.67 -3.16 18.35
CA GLU A 81 -14.75 -3.18 19.82
C GLU A 81 -13.51 -3.84 20.45
N ASN A 82 -13.00 -4.91 19.85
CA ASN A 82 -11.82 -5.63 20.34
C ASN A 82 -10.84 -5.97 19.19
N PRO A 83 -9.94 -5.04 18.81
CA PRO A 83 -9.03 -5.22 17.68
C PRO A 83 -8.08 -6.41 17.80
N LYS A 84 -7.70 -6.78 19.04
CA LYS A 84 -6.80 -7.91 19.29
C LYS A 84 -7.49 -9.24 18.98
N GLU A 85 -8.70 -9.43 19.52
CA GLU A 85 -9.49 -10.64 19.28
C GLU A 85 -9.84 -10.78 17.80
N TYR A 86 -10.16 -9.67 17.14
CA TYR A 86 -10.36 -9.64 15.69
C TYR A 86 -9.11 -10.12 14.94
N ALA A 87 -7.93 -9.63 15.29
CA ALA A 87 -6.67 -10.07 14.68
C ALA A 87 -6.36 -11.56 14.94
N GLU A 88 -6.60 -12.04 16.16
CA GLU A 88 -6.41 -13.46 16.52
C GLU A 88 -7.34 -14.37 15.71
N LYS A 89 -8.61 -13.98 15.55
CA LYS A 89 -9.59 -14.69 14.71
C LYS A 89 -9.13 -14.77 13.25
N ILE A 90 -8.64 -13.66 12.69
CA ILE A 90 -8.11 -13.61 11.33
C ILE A 90 -6.93 -14.58 11.17
N VAL A 91 -5.99 -14.60 12.12
CA VAL A 91 -4.83 -15.51 12.07
C VAL A 91 -5.28 -16.97 12.11
N GLN A 92 -6.17 -17.33 13.04
CA GLN A 92 -6.71 -18.68 13.15
C GLN A 92 -7.38 -19.11 11.84
N GLU A 93 -8.23 -18.25 11.28
CA GLU A 93 -8.90 -18.49 10.01
C GLU A 93 -7.90 -18.69 8.85
N MET A 94 -6.79 -17.93 8.82
CA MET A 94 -5.76 -18.06 7.79
C MET A 94 -4.96 -19.37 7.93
N GLU A 95 -4.73 -19.84 9.16
CA GLU A 95 -4.12 -21.15 9.44
C GLU A 95 -5.04 -22.31 9.02
N GLU A 96 -6.33 -22.24 9.36
CA GLU A 96 -7.35 -23.23 8.95
C GLU A 96 -7.44 -23.36 7.43
N ASN A 97 -7.34 -22.23 6.72
CA ASN A 97 -7.36 -22.18 5.26
C ASN A 97 -5.98 -22.45 4.62
N LYS A 98 -4.94 -22.75 5.42
CA LYS A 98 -3.57 -23.04 4.97
C LYS A 98 -2.94 -21.89 4.17
N ILE A 99 -3.37 -20.65 4.45
CA ILE A 99 -2.90 -19.42 3.80
C ILE A 99 -1.61 -18.92 4.46
N ILE A 100 -1.46 -19.08 5.78
CA ILE A 100 -0.24 -18.75 6.51
C ILE A 100 0.35 -20.02 7.13
N LYS A 101 1.66 -20.21 6.97
CA LYS A 101 2.43 -21.33 7.55
C LYS A 101 3.23 -20.93 8.80
N THR A 102 3.51 -19.63 8.98
CA THR A 102 4.25 -19.08 10.11
C THR A 102 3.89 -17.61 10.27
N VAL A 103 3.44 -17.21 11.45
CA VAL A 103 3.42 -15.81 11.89
C VAL A 103 4.69 -15.61 12.71
N ALA A 104 5.48 -14.58 12.43
CA ALA A 104 6.58 -14.21 13.32
C ALA A 104 5.98 -13.82 14.68
N LYS A 105 6.22 -14.62 15.71
CA LYS A 105 5.81 -14.30 17.08
C LYS A 105 6.55 -13.02 17.48
N LEU A 106 5.86 -11.89 17.46
CA LEU A 106 6.35 -10.65 18.07
C LEU A 106 6.28 -10.84 19.58
N GLU A 107 7.40 -11.24 20.19
CA GLU A 107 7.56 -11.09 21.63
C GLU A 107 7.64 -9.60 21.94
N THR A 108 6.70 -9.09 22.73
CA THR A 108 6.73 -7.72 23.22
C THR A 108 7.95 -7.57 24.13
N ILE A 109 9.01 -6.93 23.64
CA ILE A 109 10.12 -6.50 24.49
C ILE A 109 9.65 -5.25 25.24
N THR A 110 9.29 -5.41 26.51
CA THR A 110 8.98 -4.29 27.39
C THR A 110 10.28 -3.55 27.72
N PHE A 111 10.50 -2.40 27.08
CA PHE A 111 11.55 -1.48 27.52
C PHE A 111 11.04 -0.72 28.75
N LEU A 112 11.62 -1.00 29.92
CA LEU A 112 11.55 -0.09 31.05
C LEU A 112 12.44 1.11 30.73
N THR A 113 11.83 2.21 30.30
CA THR A 113 12.48 3.51 30.30
C THR A 113 12.52 4.02 31.74
N TYR A 114 13.72 4.18 32.28
CA TYR A 114 13.99 4.88 33.54
C TYR A 114 13.78 6.39 33.39
#